data_AF-A0A3A0E1D4-F1
#
_entry.id   AF-A0A3A0E1D4-F1
#
_cell.length_a   1.000
_cell.length_b   1.000
_cell.length_c   1.000
_cell.angle_alpha   90.00
_cell.angle_beta   90.00
_cell.angle_gamma   90.00
#
_symmetry.space_group_name_H-M   'P 1'
#
loop_
_entity.id
_entity.type
_entity.pdbx_description
1 polymer ?
#
loop_
_entity_poly.entity_id
_entity_poly.type
_entity_poly.pdbx_seq_one_letter_code
_entity_poly.pdbx_strand_id
1 'polypeptide(L)'
;MRIIRGLTNALAWASLAVAASAYAAPTIDGTADAEYGAALSVQNTNTQFGDGTNGDPIHGGGGSEIDQVFAKISDGRLYVLVAGNLETNFNKLELFFDTNVAAGVNMIDGATLPRGIDPFCCGGFPPPDGGNTDNIGALQRMHGLTFDTGFTADHYLTITHGFENALDPGLNFYAASAHYANLTSGTAGEGGALGIQLAQRGLPRVLRGTTADFEPDGDADGADFLIWQRNNGAIGVNRLSGDASSDGNVDAADLDIWKAAYGFDNDTATFGANYFAPQTPGVDDSEVLLGPALPQLNQGELIDKTYAFGPGGATDNAGTGAITRELEFVLPPIADTGNSASHRNMENIVDLELAIDNSNTAGVSGAAPYTDPTTGDPQNVVTGVEFSIPLSEIGNPTGPIKLLAFVNGGGHDYASNQFAGTGILDGNLGGDGFGGHTGDLAGVNMNDFAGDQFVTIPIAATGAVAAVPEPAALVLGVAGLLPVAMRRRRAA
;
A
#
# COMPACT_ATOMS: atom_id res chain seq x y z
N MET A 1 -23.91 -6.74 -78.21
CA MET A 1 -23.70 -7.61 -77.03
C MET A 1 -22.35 -7.23 -76.43
N ARG A 2 -22.36 -6.62 -75.22
CA ARG A 2 -21.34 -6.62 -74.13
C ARG A 2 -19.83 -6.49 -74.53
N ILE A 3 -18.94 -5.68 -73.94
CA ILE A 3 -18.82 -5.03 -72.63
C ILE A 3 -17.59 -4.08 -72.69
N ILE A 4 -17.66 -2.99 -71.94
CA ILE A 4 -16.60 -2.02 -71.58
C ILE A 4 -15.54 -2.69 -70.68
N ARG A 5 -14.25 -2.37 -70.83
CA ARG A 5 -13.31 -2.39 -69.69
C ARG A 5 -12.31 -1.24 -69.77
N GLY A 6 -12.55 -0.21 -68.94
CA GLY A 6 -11.56 0.79 -68.59
C GLY A 6 -10.58 0.24 -67.54
N LEU A 7 -9.32 0.66 -67.65
CA LEU A 7 -8.29 0.48 -66.63
C LEU A 7 -8.39 1.65 -65.64
N THR A 8 -8.76 1.37 -64.40
CA THR A 8 -8.61 2.30 -63.28
C THR A 8 -7.34 1.98 -62.51
N ASN A 9 -6.41 2.94 -62.48
CA ASN A 9 -5.25 2.96 -61.60
C ASN A 9 -5.74 3.08 -60.14
N ALA A 10 -5.41 2.11 -59.30
CA ALA A 10 -5.58 2.22 -57.86
C ALA A 10 -4.30 2.83 -57.25
N LEU A 11 -4.41 4.05 -56.72
CA LEU A 11 -3.42 4.59 -55.79
C LEU A 11 -3.67 3.96 -54.41
N ALA A 12 -2.67 3.23 -53.89
CA ALA A 12 -2.66 2.78 -52.51
C ALA A 12 -2.13 3.92 -51.62
N TRP A 13 -2.95 4.36 -50.68
CA TRP A 13 -2.55 5.26 -49.59
C TRP A 13 -2.04 4.41 -48.43
N ALA A 14 -0.76 4.57 -48.08
CA ALA A 14 -0.21 3.98 -46.86
C ALA A 14 -0.46 4.96 -45.71
N SER A 15 -1.47 4.67 -44.88
CA SER A 15 -1.67 5.32 -43.58
C SER A 15 -0.66 4.77 -42.59
N LEU A 16 0.28 5.60 -42.14
CA LEU A 16 1.20 5.30 -41.05
C LEU A 16 0.40 5.41 -39.73
N ALA A 17 -0.11 4.28 -39.24
CA ALA A 17 -0.70 4.23 -37.91
C ALA A 17 0.42 4.30 -36.86
N VAL A 18 0.51 5.41 -36.13
CA VAL A 18 1.27 5.45 -34.89
C VAL A 18 0.49 4.62 -33.89
N ALA A 19 0.97 3.40 -33.60
CA ALA A 19 0.45 2.63 -32.49
C ALA A 19 0.85 3.36 -31.20
N ALA A 20 -0.09 4.09 -30.61
CA ALA A 20 0.03 4.45 -29.20
C ALA A 20 0.09 3.13 -28.42
N SER A 21 1.19 2.88 -27.74
CA SER A 21 1.23 1.77 -26.78
C SER A 21 0.30 2.16 -25.65
N ALA A 22 -0.86 1.51 -25.58
CA ALA A 22 -1.66 1.52 -24.36
C ALA A 22 -0.85 0.69 -23.36
N TYR A 23 -0.10 1.35 -22.49
CA TYR A 23 0.48 0.71 -21.32
C TYR A 23 -0.68 0.29 -20.42
N ALA A 24 -0.60 -0.92 -19.84
CA ALA A 24 -1.57 -1.34 -18.85
C ALA A 24 -1.50 -0.40 -17.63
N ALA A 25 -2.58 -0.32 -16.85
CA ALA A 25 -2.47 0.26 -15.52
C ALA A 25 -1.58 -0.67 -14.66
N PRO A 26 -0.81 -0.12 -13.70
CA PRO A 26 -0.10 -0.95 -12.72
C PRO A 26 -1.06 -1.90 -12.01
N THR A 27 -0.58 -3.10 -11.71
CA THR A 27 -1.31 -4.09 -10.91
C THR A 27 -1.03 -3.80 -9.44
N ILE A 28 -2.09 -3.70 -8.61
CA ILE A 28 -1.93 -3.46 -7.18
C ILE A 28 -1.53 -4.76 -6.48
N ASP A 29 -0.24 -5.06 -6.48
CA ASP A 29 0.34 -6.29 -5.92
C ASP A 29 1.53 -6.06 -4.99
N GLY A 30 1.89 -4.82 -4.72
CA GLY A 30 3.00 -4.46 -3.86
C GLY A 30 4.34 -4.42 -4.59
N THR A 31 4.38 -4.56 -5.91
CA THR A 31 5.61 -4.59 -6.72
C THR A 31 5.67 -3.47 -7.76
N ALA A 32 6.86 -2.89 -7.98
CA ALA A 32 7.08 -1.85 -8.96
C ALA A 32 7.03 -2.43 -10.37
N ASP A 33 5.88 -2.30 -11.02
CA ASP A 33 5.71 -2.57 -12.44
C ASP A 33 6.58 -1.67 -13.33
N ALA A 34 6.90 -2.15 -14.53
CA ALA A 34 7.68 -1.39 -15.51
C ALA A 34 6.98 -0.08 -15.94
N GLU A 35 5.65 -0.04 -15.83
CA GLU A 35 4.72 1.05 -16.10
C GLU A 35 4.99 2.31 -15.25
N TYR A 36 5.53 2.12 -14.03
CA TYR A 36 5.93 3.23 -13.16
C TYR A 36 7.11 4.04 -13.71
N GLY A 37 8.00 3.39 -14.47
CA GLY A 37 9.23 4.02 -14.95
C GLY A 37 10.28 4.17 -13.84
N ALA A 38 11.04 5.26 -13.89
CA ALA A 38 12.10 5.51 -12.89
C ALA A 38 11.49 5.98 -11.56
N ALA A 39 12.14 5.60 -10.45
CA ALA A 39 11.78 6.10 -9.12
C ALA A 39 11.85 7.63 -9.06
N LEU A 40 10.89 8.23 -8.36
CA LEU A 40 10.82 9.66 -8.06
C LEU A 40 11.73 10.05 -6.89
N SER A 41 11.98 9.11 -5.98
CA SER A 41 13.03 9.22 -4.96
C SER A 41 13.68 7.86 -4.73
N VAL A 42 14.98 7.88 -4.44
CA VAL A 42 15.74 6.73 -3.93
C VAL A 42 16.33 7.18 -2.60
N GLN A 43 16.12 6.37 -1.56
CA GLN A 43 16.53 6.67 -0.21
C GLN A 43 18.05 6.78 -0.11
N ASN A 44 18.50 7.73 0.69
CA ASN A 44 19.90 7.90 1.01
C ASN A 44 20.19 7.77 2.51
N THR A 45 19.18 7.63 3.37
CA THR A 45 19.33 7.65 4.82
C THR A 45 19.24 6.23 5.39
N ASN A 46 20.26 5.82 6.15
CA ASN A 46 20.23 4.57 6.94
C ASN A 46 19.02 4.56 7.88
N THR A 47 18.33 3.44 8.05
CA THR A 47 17.16 3.35 8.91
C THR A 47 17.53 3.19 10.39
N GLN A 48 16.87 3.95 11.26
CA GLN A 48 16.86 3.71 12.71
C GLN A 48 15.63 2.94 13.19
N PHE A 49 14.72 2.59 12.29
CA PHE A 49 13.53 1.80 12.58
C PHE A 49 13.69 0.32 12.26
N GLY A 50 14.94 -0.14 12.06
CA GLY A 50 15.26 -1.52 11.72
C GLY A 50 15.19 -1.78 10.22
N ASP A 51 15.77 -2.92 9.83
CA ASP A 51 16.05 -3.34 8.46
C ASP A 51 15.35 -4.69 8.21
N GLY A 52 14.72 -4.85 7.04
CA GLY A 52 14.05 -6.08 6.63
C GLY A 52 15.06 -7.21 6.38
N THR A 53 15.00 -8.28 7.18
CA THR A 53 15.97 -9.39 7.11
C THR A 53 15.38 -10.72 6.62
N ASN A 54 14.07 -10.77 6.43
CA ASN A 54 13.35 -11.94 5.93
C ASN A 54 12.54 -11.55 4.68
N GLY A 55 12.55 -12.41 3.66
CA GLY A 55 11.80 -12.19 2.42
C GLY A 55 10.32 -12.56 2.49
N ASP A 56 9.76 -12.73 3.69
CA ASP A 56 8.33 -12.99 3.87
C ASP A 56 7.49 -11.73 3.59
N PRO A 57 6.48 -11.80 2.70
CA PRO A 57 5.64 -10.64 2.34
C PRO A 57 4.86 -9.98 3.47
N ILE A 58 4.61 -10.68 4.58
CA ILE A 58 3.88 -10.14 5.73
C ILE A 58 4.85 -9.77 6.84
N HIS A 59 5.71 -10.70 7.24
CA HIS A 59 6.63 -10.61 8.36
C HIS A 59 8.09 -10.58 7.87
N GLY A 60 8.51 -9.44 7.30
CA GLY A 60 9.85 -9.22 6.73
C GLY A 60 11.06 -9.28 7.70
N GLY A 61 10.91 -9.86 8.90
CA GLY A 61 12.00 -10.04 9.86
C GLY A 61 12.34 -8.81 10.71
N GLY A 62 11.44 -7.82 10.73
CA GLY A 62 11.60 -6.55 11.44
C GLY A 62 11.79 -5.38 10.46
N GLY A 63 11.81 -4.16 10.98
CA GLY A 63 12.23 -3.00 10.20
C GLY A 63 11.13 -2.27 9.46
N SER A 64 11.12 -0.95 9.60
CA SER A 64 10.37 -0.06 8.72
C SER A 64 11.32 0.88 8.00
N GLU A 65 11.28 0.87 6.68
CA GLU A 65 12.15 1.64 5.82
C GLU A 65 11.50 2.00 4.49
N ILE A 66 11.89 3.15 3.95
CA ILE A 66 11.51 3.59 2.62
C ILE A 66 12.77 3.54 1.78
N ASP A 67 12.76 2.79 0.68
CA ASP A 67 13.88 2.65 -0.24
C ASP A 67 13.68 3.43 -1.52
N GLN A 68 12.49 3.32 -2.12
CA GLN A 68 12.15 4.05 -3.34
C GLN A 68 10.70 4.51 -3.31
N VAL A 69 10.39 5.58 -4.05
CA VAL A 69 9.01 5.97 -4.32
C VAL A 69 8.79 6.01 -5.82
N PHE A 70 7.79 5.29 -6.28
CA PHE A 70 7.31 5.28 -7.66
C PHE A 70 5.90 5.84 -7.69
N ALA A 71 5.56 6.56 -8.77
CA ALA A 71 4.19 6.98 -8.97
C ALA A 71 3.85 7.11 -10.45
N LYS A 72 2.61 6.80 -10.78
CA LYS A 72 2.07 6.86 -12.13
C LYS A 72 0.63 7.34 -12.09
N ILE A 73 0.26 8.21 -13.02
CA ILE A 73 -1.15 8.50 -13.29
C ILE A 73 -1.55 7.72 -14.54
N SER A 74 -2.60 6.90 -14.42
CA SER A 74 -3.22 6.17 -15.52
C SER A 74 -4.73 6.14 -15.35
N ASP A 75 -5.48 6.33 -16.44
CA ASP A 75 -6.93 6.19 -16.48
C ASP A 75 -7.70 6.94 -15.37
N GLY A 76 -7.21 8.13 -15.00
CA GLY A 76 -7.83 8.98 -13.97
C GLY A 76 -7.56 8.55 -12.53
N ARG A 77 -6.65 7.60 -12.29
CA ARG A 77 -6.17 7.20 -10.97
C ARG A 77 -4.69 7.53 -10.80
N LEU A 78 -4.31 7.87 -9.58
CA LEU A 78 -2.93 7.93 -9.12
C LEU A 78 -2.57 6.56 -8.53
N TYR A 79 -1.48 5.98 -9.01
CA TYR A 79 -0.84 4.77 -8.51
C TYR A 79 0.47 5.17 -7.86
N VAL A 80 0.77 4.62 -6.68
CA VAL A 80 2.00 4.90 -5.93
C VAL A 80 2.50 3.60 -5.32
N LEU A 81 3.80 3.35 -5.43
CA LEU A 81 4.50 2.36 -4.63
C LEU A 81 5.54 3.08 -3.78
N VAL A 82 5.47 2.87 -2.46
CA VAL A 82 6.55 3.17 -1.52
C VAL A 82 7.27 1.85 -1.26
N ALA A 83 8.36 1.63 -1.98
CA ALA A 83 9.16 0.42 -1.88
C ALA A 83 10.01 0.44 -0.60
N GLY A 84 10.27 -0.73 -0.03
CA GLY A 84 10.89 -0.95 1.27
C GLY A 84 10.03 -1.86 2.12
N ASN A 85 10.22 -1.79 3.44
CA ASN A 85 9.49 -2.60 4.40
C ASN A 85 8.68 -1.72 5.35
N LEU A 86 7.51 -2.20 5.74
CA LEU A 86 6.78 -1.69 6.90
C LEU A 86 6.71 -2.84 7.91
N GLU A 87 7.31 -2.71 9.09
CA GLU A 87 7.24 -3.77 10.09
C GLU A 87 5.81 -4.09 10.53
N THR A 88 5.52 -5.37 10.77
CA THR A 88 4.22 -5.94 11.21
C THR A 88 3.93 -5.65 12.69
N ASN A 89 4.17 -4.42 13.12
CA ASN A 89 4.08 -3.98 14.52
C ASN A 89 3.22 -2.72 14.68
N PHE A 90 2.41 -2.40 13.67
CA PHE A 90 1.57 -1.21 13.58
C PHE A 90 2.32 0.12 13.48
N ASN A 91 3.60 0.12 13.09
CA ASN A 91 4.21 1.31 12.50
C ASN A 91 3.35 1.80 11.32
N LYS A 92 3.42 3.11 11.05
CA LYS A 92 2.59 3.76 10.04
C LYS A 92 3.44 4.24 8.88
N LEU A 93 2.92 4.04 7.67
CA LEU A 93 3.32 4.82 6.52
C LEU A 93 2.35 5.99 6.38
N GLU A 94 2.85 7.19 6.60
CA GLU A 94 2.10 8.43 6.53
C GLU A 94 2.29 9.08 5.16
N LEU A 95 1.18 9.45 4.53
CA LEU A 95 1.13 9.98 3.17
C LEU A 95 0.33 11.28 3.16
N PHE A 96 0.98 12.38 2.82
CA PHE A 96 0.33 13.67 2.65
C PHE A 96 0.40 14.08 1.17
N PHE A 97 -0.71 14.57 0.64
CA PHE A 97 -0.81 15.01 -0.75
C PHE A 97 -1.05 16.52 -0.79
N ASP A 98 -0.24 17.22 -1.57
CA ASP A 98 -0.50 18.60 -2.01
C ASP A 98 -0.93 18.51 -3.48
N THR A 99 -2.23 18.71 -3.70
CA THR A 99 -2.91 18.62 -5.00
C THR A 99 -3.45 19.97 -5.45
N ASN A 100 -3.50 20.95 -4.54
CA ASN A 100 -3.99 22.30 -4.78
C ASN A 100 -3.16 23.34 -4.00
N VAL A 101 -2.27 24.02 -4.74
CA VAL A 101 -1.40 25.09 -4.22
C VAL A 101 -2.12 26.29 -3.57
N ALA A 102 -3.45 26.37 -3.65
CA ALA A 102 -4.26 27.42 -3.04
C ALA A 102 -5.05 26.95 -1.80
N ALA A 103 -4.93 25.68 -1.41
CA ALA A 103 -5.63 25.08 -0.29
C ALA A 103 -4.65 24.28 0.61
N GLY A 104 -5.21 23.56 1.58
CA GLY A 104 -4.43 22.70 2.46
C GLY A 104 -3.75 23.42 3.62
N VAL A 105 -2.87 22.68 4.30
CA VAL A 105 -2.13 23.13 5.49
C VAL A 105 -0.64 22.86 5.36
N ASN A 106 0.21 23.83 5.68
CA ASN A 106 1.67 23.63 5.73
C ASN A 106 2.16 23.13 7.11
N MET A 107 1.33 23.25 8.14
CA MET A 107 1.58 22.72 9.48
C MET A 107 0.33 22.02 9.98
N ILE A 108 0.50 20.84 10.58
CA ILE A 108 -0.61 20.09 11.17
C ILE A 108 -1.05 20.79 12.46
N ASP A 109 -2.22 21.42 12.42
CA ASP A 109 -2.92 21.87 13.63
C ASP A 109 -4.07 20.91 13.95
N GLY A 110 -3.78 19.89 14.76
CA GLY A 110 -4.75 18.91 15.23
C GLY A 110 -6.03 19.47 15.85
N ALA A 111 -6.05 20.73 16.33
CA ALA A 111 -7.28 21.35 16.83
C ALA A 111 -8.25 21.76 15.73
N THR A 112 -7.76 21.96 14.51
CA THR A 112 -8.53 22.50 13.37
C THR A 112 -8.80 21.47 12.28
N LEU A 113 -8.22 20.28 12.37
CA LEU A 113 -8.31 19.20 11.38
C LEU A 113 -9.30 18.09 11.81
N PRO A 114 -9.66 17.16 10.90
CA PRO A 114 -10.52 16.03 11.23
C PRO A 114 -10.03 15.24 12.45
N ARG A 115 -10.98 14.76 13.25
CA ARG A 115 -10.74 14.01 14.49
C ARG A 115 -11.06 12.54 14.28
N GLY A 116 -10.48 11.67 15.09
CA GLY A 116 -10.76 10.23 15.08
C GLY A 116 -10.34 9.52 13.80
N ILE A 117 -9.32 10.06 13.10
CA ILE A 117 -8.65 9.35 12.00
C ILE A 117 -7.67 8.36 12.62
N ASP A 118 -7.81 7.07 12.29
CA ASP A 118 -7.15 5.97 13.00
C ASP A 118 -7.23 6.12 14.52
N PRO A 119 -8.44 6.09 15.12
CA PRO A 119 -8.60 6.38 16.54
C PRO A 119 -8.09 5.23 17.43
N PHE A 120 -7.73 4.08 16.83
CA PHE A 120 -7.28 2.88 17.53
C PHE A 120 -5.84 2.99 18.05
N CYS A 121 -5.02 3.88 17.47
CA CYS A 121 -3.78 4.35 18.10
C CYS A 121 -3.98 4.90 19.53
N CYS A 122 -5.21 5.34 19.81
CA CYS A 122 -5.48 6.39 20.78
C CYS A 122 -6.68 6.05 21.68
N GLY A 123 -6.95 4.76 21.86
CA GLY A 123 -8.02 4.25 22.73
C GLY A 123 -9.31 3.85 22.01
N GLY A 124 -9.29 3.76 20.68
CA GLY A 124 -10.42 3.31 19.86
C GLY A 124 -11.50 4.38 19.74
N PHE A 125 -12.76 3.96 19.66
CA PHE A 125 -13.88 4.89 19.54
C PHE A 125 -14.12 5.72 20.82
N PRO A 126 -14.90 6.81 20.72
CA PRO A 126 -15.42 7.48 21.91
C PRO A 126 -16.30 6.57 22.76
N PRO A 127 -16.45 6.85 24.07
CA PRO A 127 -17.39 6.12 24.92
C PRO A 127 -18.82 6.14 24.35
N PRO A 128 -19.59 5.04 24.47
CA PRO A 128 -19.29 3.82 25.26
C PRO A 128 -18.48 2.75 24.53
N ASP A 129 -18.21 2.93 23.24
CA ASP A 129 -17.61 1.90 22.38
C ASP A 129 -16.07 1.86 22.49
N GLY A 130 -15.46 2.83 23.15
CA GLY A 130 -14.03 2.84 23.46
C GLY A 130 -13.65 3.85 24.55
N GLY A 131 -12.34 4.02 24.72
CA GLY A 131 -11.76 4.88 25.77
C GLY A 131 -11.38 6.28 25.31
N ASN A 132 -11.62 6.62 24.03
CA ASN A 132 -11.10 7.83 23.41
C ASN A 132 -12.04 9.03 23.62
N THR A 133 -12.00 9.64 24.81
CA THR A 133 -12.96 10.69 25.24
C THR A 133 -12.96 11.93 24.36
N ASP A 134 -11.80 12.28 23.80
CA ASP A 134 -11.64 13.49 22.98
C ASP A 134 -11.64 13.18 21.48
N ASN A 135 -11.97 11.94 21.09
CA ASN A 135 -11.93 11.46 19.71
C ASN A 135 -10.60 11.79 19.01
N ILE A 136 -9.48 11.60 19.72
CA ILE A 136 -8.13 11.85 19.23
C ILE A 136 -7.79 10.81 18.17
N GLY A 137 -7.16 11.24 17.09
CA GLY A 137 -6.59 10.36 16.08
C GLY A 137 -5.23 10.84 15.61
N ALA A 138 -4.78 10.30 14.50
CA ALA A 138 -3.49 10.57 13.89
C ALA A 138 -3.17 12.06 13.75
N LEU A 139 -4.09 12.87 13.23
CA LEU A 139 -3.85 14.31 13.01
C LEU A 139 -3.71 15.12 14.31
N GLN A 140 -4.29 14.65 15.42
CA GLN A 140 -4.08 15.25 16.74
C GLN A 140 -2.75 14.82 17.36
N ARG A 141 -2.29 13.61 17.03
CA ARG A 141 -1.01 13.05 17.48
C ARG A 141 0.18 13.56 16.66
N MET A 142 -0.05 13.98 15.42
CA MET A 142 0.94 14.65 14.59
C MET A 142 0.92 16.18 14.72
N HIS A 143 0.31 16.72 15.79
CA HIS A 143 0.23 18.17 15.99
C HIS A 143 1.62 18.82 15.92
N GLY A 144 1.71 19.91 15.14
CA GLY A 144 2.88 20.76 14.96
C GLY A 144 3.89 20.29 13.91
N LEU A 145 3.71 19.10 13.30
CA LEU A 145 4.50 18.69 12.14
C LEU A 145 4.43 19.78 11.06
N THR A 146 5.58 20.33 10.67
CA THR A 146 5.69 21.39 9.66
C THR A 146 6.31 20.83 8.39
N PHE A 147 5.59 20.97 7.27
CA PHE A 147 6.04 20.52 5.95
C PHE A 147 7.03 21.51 5.32
N ASP A 148 7.72 21.03 4.28
CA ASP A 148 8.63 21.84 3.48
C ASP A 148 7.97 23.11 2.95
N THR A 149 8.78 24.16 2.79
CA THR A 149 8.31 25.39 2.14
C THR A 149 7.74 25.09 0.76
N GLY A 150 6.49 25.49 0.54
CA GLY A 150 5.78 25.27 -0.72
C GLY A 150 5.06 23.93 -0.81
N PHE A 151 4.97 23.16 0.29
CA PHE A 151 4.08 22.02 0.43
C PHE A 151 2.89 22.37 1.33
N THR A 152 1.67 22.26 0.81
CA THR A 152 0.44 22.47 1.58
C THR A 152 -0.47 21.26 1.46
N ALA A 153 -0.52 20.43 2.51
CA ALA A 153 -1.25 19.18 2.48
C ALA A 153 -2.76 19.40 2.38
N ASP A 154 -3.36 18.87 1.32
CA ASP A 154 -4.81 18.84 1.08
C ASP A 154 -5.46 17.54 1.57
N HIS A 155 -4.71 16.44 1.47
CA HIS A 155 -5.20 15.09 1.79
C HIS A 155 -4.18 14.34 2.62
N TYR A 156 -4.68 13.41 3.44
CA TYR A 156 -3.89 12.53 4.28
C TYR A 156 -4.37 11.09 4.11
N LEU A 157 -3.43 10.18 3.95
CA LEU A 157 -3.62 8.74 3.97
C LEU A 157 -2.60 8.14 4.95
N THR A 158 -3.03 7.18 5.75
CA THR A 158 -2.13 6.40 6.60
C THR A 158 -2.40 4.93 6.41
N ILE A 159 -1.33 4.16 6.28
CA ILE A 159 -1.37 2.72 6.05
C ILE A 159 -0.57 2.05 7.16
N THR A 160 -1.11 0.96 7.68
CA THR A 160 -0.47 0.15 8.72
C THR A 160 -0.83 -1.31 8.51
N HIS A 161 -0.09 -2.20 9.16
CA HIS A 161 -0.45 -3.61 9.21
C HIS A 161 0.14 -4.26 10.45
N GLY A 162 -0.45 -5.39 10.83
CA GLY A 162 -0.09 -6.10 12.04
C GLY A 162 -0.99 -7.29 12.32
N PHE A 163 -0.85 -7.83 13.52
CA PHE A 163 -1.67 -8.94 14.01
C PHE A 163 -2.79 -8.42 14.91
N GLU A 164 -3.99 -8.37 14.36
CA GLU A 164 -5.19 -7.94 15.05
C GLU A 164 -5.70 -9.01 16.00
N ASN A 165 -6.30 -8.56 17.10
CA ASN A 165 -6.91 -9.43 18.10
C ASN A 165 -8.36 -9.00 18.33
N ALA A 166 -9.31 -9.90 18.08
CA ALA A 166 -10.70 -9.76 18.51
C ALA A 166 -10.93 -10.63 19.75
N LEU A 167 -11.52 -10.06 20.81
CA LEU A 167 -11.61 -10.71 22.11
C LEU A 167 -12.71 -11.79 22.16
N ASP A 168 -13.74 -11.69 21.31
CA ASP A 168 -14.87 -12.63 21.32
C ASP A 168 -15.19 -13.25 19.94
N PRO A 169 -15.10 -14.58 19.80
CA PRO A 169 -14.15 -15.43 20.51
C PRO A 169 -12.74 -15.19 19.97
N GLY A 170 -11.78 -14.95 20.88
CA GLY A 170 -10.34 -14.84 20.65
C GLY A 170 -9.85 -15.23 19.26
N LEU A 171 -9.82 -14.25 18.36
CA LEU A 171 -9.37 -14.40 16.97
C LEU A 171 -8.11 -13.55 16.81
N ASN A 172 -7.03 -14.18 16.38
CA ASN A 172 -5.80 -13.50 15.98
C ASN A 172 -5.62 -13.71 14.48
N PHE A 173 -5.42 -12.61 13.75
CA PHE A 173 -5.32 -12.61 12.30
C PHE A 173 -4.45 -11.46 11.82
N TYR A 174 -3.87 -11.63 10.65
CA TYR A 174 -3.17 -10.55 9.96
C TYR A 174 -4.18 -9.57 9.34
N ALA A 175 -3.92 -8.27 9.47
CA ALA A 175 -4.59 -7.26 8.68
C ALA A 175 -3.66 -6.10 8.30
N ALA A 176 -3.72 -5.68 7.04
CA ALA A 176 -3.31 -4.35 6.61
C ALA A 176 -4.53 -3.43 6.59
N SER A 177 -4.41 -2.18 7.05
CA SER A 177 -5.52 -1.22 7.08
C SER A 177 -5.09 0.17 6.63
N ALA A 178 -6.05 0.92 6.10
CA ALA A 178 -5.83 2.29 5.63
C ALA A 178 -6.87 3.26 6.21
N HIS A 179 -6.46 4.50 6.46
CA HIS A 179 -7.34 5.59 6.90
C HIS A 179 -7.06 6.86 6.13
N TYR A 180 -8.09 7.66 5.88
CA TYR A 180 -8.00 8.87 5.07
C TYR A 180 -8.61 10.09 5.74
N ALA A 181 -8.12 11.28 5.40
CA ALA A 181 -8.75 12.55 5.73
C ALA A 181 -8.52 13.62 4.66
N ASN A 182 -9.57 14.39 4.37
CA ASN A 182 -9.49 15.64 3.64
C ASN A 182 -9.18 16.80 4.60
N LEU A 183 -8.08 17.52 4.36
CA LEU A 183 -7.56 18.56 5.24
C LEU A 183 -8.04 19.97 4.86
N THR A 184 -8.70 20.12 3.71
CA THR A 184 -9.08 21.43 3.15
C THR A 184 -10.34 22.05 3.77
N SER A 185 -11.11 21.26 4.54
CA SER A 185 -12.38 21.66 5.14
C SER A 185 -12.35 21.71 6.68
N GLY A 186 -11.15 21.80 7.25
CA GLY A 186 -10.94 21.84 8.69
C GLY A 186 -11.55 20.64 9.41
N THR A 187 -12.17 20.84 10.57
CA THR A 187 -12.77 19.76 11.38
C THR A 187 -13.96 19.07 10.70
N ALA A 188 -14.49 19.65 9.62
CA ALA A 188 -15.58 19.07 8.83
C ALA A 188 -15.08 18.31 7.59
N GLY A 189 -13.75 18.19 7.42
CA GLY A 189 -13.15 17.37 6.39
C GLY A 189 -13.62 15.92 6.50
N GLU A 190 -13.97 15.35 5.35
CA GLU A 190 -14.32 13.94 5.22
C GLU A 190 -13.12 13.06 5.62
N GLY A 191 -13.38 11.96 6.33
CA GLY A 191 -12.34 11.03 6.72
C GLY A 191 -12.86 9.85 7.53
N GLY A 192 -12.06 8.79 7.62
CA GLY A 192 -12.42 7.56 8.29
C GLY A 192 -11.47 6.41 7.97
N ALA A 193 -11.77 5.24 8.55
CA ALA A 193 -11.12 3.98 8.19
C ALA A 193 -11.70 3.46 6.87
N LEU A 194 -10.83 3.10 5.93
CA LEU A 194 -11.23 2.75 4.56
C LEU A 194 -11.54 1.27 4.38
N GLY A 195 -10.77 0.40 5.04
CA GLY A 195 -10.90 -1.03 4.90
C GLY A 195 -9.61 -1.75 5.26
N ILE A 196 -9.62 -3.07 5.07
CA ILE A 196 -8.48 -3.94 5.33
C ILE A 196 -8.13 -4.85 4.16
N GLN A 197 -6.94 -5.44 4.24
CA GLN A 197 -6.57 -6.65 3.52
C GLN A 197 -6.18 -7.74 4.51
N LEU A 198 -6.48 -8.99 4.17
CA LEU A 198 -6.27 -10.16 5.03
C LEU A 198 -5.14 -11.08 4.54
N ALA A 199 -4.43 -10.70 3.47
CA ALA A 199 -3.30 -11.41 2.89
C ALA A 199 -2.33 -10.42 2.22
N GLN A 200 -1.13 -10.89 1.89
CA GLN A 200 -0.11 -10.13 1.17
C GLN A 200 -0.51 -9.79 -0.27
N ARG A 201 0.24 -8.87 -0.88
CA ARG A 201 0.16 -8.51 -2.31
C ARG A 201 -1.24 -8.10 -2.79
N GLY A 202 -2.04 -7.59 -1.87
CA GLY A 202 -3.44 -7.26 -2.10
C GLY A 202 -4.31 -8.42 -2.58
N LEU A 203 -3.88 -9.67 -2.35
CA LEU A 203 -4.64 -10.84 -2.75
C LEU A 203 -5.99 -10.87 -2.03
N PRO A 204 -7.11 -11.14 -2.73
CA PRO A 204 -8.42 -11.25 -2.12
C PRO A 204 -8.57 -12.62 -1.44
N ARG A 205 -7.73 -12.87 -0.44
CA ARG A 205 -7.61 -14.14 0.29
C ARG A 205 -7.54 -13.88 1.78
N VAL A 206 -7.71 -14.97 2.53
CA VAL A 206 -7.54 -15.01 3.97
C VAL A 206 -6.40 -15.96 4.31
N LEU A 207 -5.66 -15.71 5.40
CA LEU A 207 -4.62 -16.64 5.84
C LEU A 207 -5.19 -17.80 6.64
N ARG A 208 -4.81 -19.02 6.27
CA ARG A 208 -5.16 -20.25 6.97
C ARG A 208 -3.88 -21.00 7.27
N GLY A 209 -3.87 -21.77 8.35
CA GLY A 209 -2.69 -22.51 8.74
C GLY A 209 -2.85 -23.28 10.04
N THR A 210 -1.84 -24.07 10.34
CA THR A 210 -1.74 -24.84 11.58
C THR A 210 -0.32 -24.83 12.09
N THR A 211 -0.13 -24.96 13.40
CA THR A 211 1.21 -25.12 13.98
C THR A 211 1.77 -26.53 13.80
N ALA A 212 0.97 -27.45 13.28
CA ALA A 212 1.36 -28.83 12.98
C ALA A 212 2.04 -29.03 11.62
N ASP A 213 2.09 -27.99 10.78
CA ASP A 213 2.88 -27.94 9.56
C ASP A 213 4.33 -27.61 9.96
N PHE A 214 5.17 -28.65 9.99
CA PHE A 214 6.55 -28.61 10.45
C PHE A 214 7.54 -28.49 9.28
N GLU A 215 7.13 -28.81 8.05
CA GLU A 215 7.86 -28.48 6.82
C GLU A 215 7.10 -27.47 5.95
N PRO A 216 6.96 -26.21 6.39
CA PRO A 216 6.01 -25.20 5.91
C PRO A 216 5.64 -25.28 4.42
N ASP A 217 4.76 -26.20 4.06
CA ASP A 217 4.32 -26.44 2.69
C ASP A 217 2.80 -26.28 2.53
N GLY A 218 2.13 -25.89 3.62
CA GLY A 218 0.73 -25.49 3.64
C GLY A 218 -0.23 -26.62 3.99
N ASP A 219 0.26 -27.82 4.31
CA ASP A 219 -0.55 -28.94 4.77
C ASP A 219 -0.03 -29.54 6.09
N ALA A 220 -0.82 -30.45 6.68
CA ALA A 220 -0.38 -31.20 7.86
C ALA A 220 -0.57 -32.70 7.61
N ASP A 221 0.52 -33.38 7.28
CA ASP A 221 0.47 -34.71 6.70
C ASP A 221 1.48 -35.69 7.34
N GLY A 222 1.73 -36.81 6.65
CA GLY A 222 2.63 -37.85 7.14
C GLY A 222 4.10 -37.42 7.21
N ALA A 223 4.52 -36.43 6.45
CA ALA A 223 5.87 -35.89 6.45
C ALA A 223 6.14 -35.04 7.70
N ASP A 224 5.18 -34.22 8.13
CA ASP A 224 5.22 -33.53 9.43
C ASP A 224 5.32 -34.54 10.58
N PHE A 225 4.51 -35.59 10.53
CA PHE A 225 4.59 -36.64 11.55
C PHE A 225 5.99 -37.26 11.63
N LEU A 226 6.68 -37.42 10.50
CA LEU A 226 8.06 -37.91 10.48
C LEU A 226 9.04 -36.90 11.09
N ILE A 227 8.82 -35.59 10.94
CA ILE A 227 9.63 -34.55 11.59
C ILE A 227 9.45 -34.62 13.11
N TRP A 228 8.21 -34.62 13.60
CA TRP A 228 7.92 -34.81 15.03
C TRP A 228 8.54 -36.11 15.55
N GLN A 229 8.35 -37.23 14.85
CA GLN A 229 8.84 -38.54 15.29
C GLN A 229 10.37 -38.59 15.41
N ARG A 230 11.10 -37.93 14.50
CA ARG A 230 12.57 -37.88 14.52
C ARG A 230 13.10 -37.03 15.66
N ASN A 231 12.35 -36.04 16.09
CA ASN A 231 12.75 -35.06 17.09
C ASN A 231 12.09 -35.26 18.46
N ASN A 232 11.23 -36.27 18.63
CA ASN A 232 10.57 -36.55 19.90
C ASN A 232 11.57 -36.64 21.09
N GLY A 233 11.38 -35.79 22.09
CA GLY A 233 12.28 -35.57 23.23
C GLY A 233 13.30 -34.45 23.04
N ALA A 234 13.28 -33.72 21.92
CA ALA A 234 14.09 -32.51 21.73
C ALA A 234 13.60 -31.38 22.66
N ILE A 235 14.53 -30.51 23.03
CA ILE A 235 14.31 -29.37 23.94
C ILE A 235 15.01 -28.13 23.36
N GLY A 236 14.46 -26.94 23.62
CA GLY A 236 14.98 -25.68 23.11
C GLY A 236 14.90 -25.57 21.58
N VAL A 237 13.90 -26.21 20.97
CA VAL A 237 13.65 -26.16 19.53
C VAL A 237 12.38 -25.33 19.23
N ASN A 238 12.09 -25.12 17.96
CA ASN A 238 10.87 -24.44 17.51
C ASN A 238 9.99 -25.42 16.73
N ARG A 239 8.85 -24.91 16.25
CA ARG A 239 7.86 -25.65 15.45
C ARG A 239 8.44 -26.42 14.27
N LEU A 240 9.46 -25.92 13.57
CA LEU A 240 10.08 -26.62 12.44
C LEU A 240 10.75 -27.96 12.84
N SER A 241 10.92 -28.19 14.14
CA SER A 241 11.41 -29.46 14.70
C SER A 241 10.30 -30.35 15.28
N GLY A 242 9.03 -29.97 15.15
CA GLY A 242 7.89 -30.72 15.68
C GLY A 242 7.26 -30.17 16.97
N ASP A 243 7.65 -28.98 17.44
CA ASP A 243 7.07 -28.30 18.61
C ASP A 243 5.83 -27.49 18.20
N ALA A 244 4.70 -28.18 17.97
CA ALA A 244 3.44 -27.54 17.57
C ALA A 244 2.83 -26.66 18.66
N SER A 245 3.14 -26.94 19.93
CA SER A 245 2.65 -26.18 21.09
C SER A 245 3.44 -24.89 21.35
N SER A 246 4.60 -24.75 20.71
CA SER A 246 5.55 -23.64 20.90
C SER A 246 6.03 -23.51 22.35
N ASP A 247 6.18 -24.63 23.06
CA ASP A 247 6.64 -24.68 24.45
C ASP A 247 8.15 -24.94 24.59
N GLY A 248 8.82 -25.13 23.45
CA GLY A 248 10.24 -25.42 23.33
C GLY A 248 10.59 -26.90 23.39
N ASN A 249 9.62 -27.80 23.57
CA ASN A 249 9.84 -29.25 23.64
C ASN A 249 9.06 -29.95 22.52
N VAL A 250 9.54 -31.14 22.13
CA VAL A 250 8.82 -32.01 21.19
C VAL A 250 8.35 -33.23 21.94
N ASP A 251 7.06 -33.31 22.26
CA ASP A 251 6.49 -34.38 23.06
C ASP A 251 5.07 -34.80 22.66
N ALA A 252 4.34 -35.44 23.57
CA ALA A 252 2.99 -35.95 23.31
C ALA A 252 1.95 -34.84 23.10
N ALA A 253 2.16 -33.64 23.65
CA ALA A 253 1.28 -32.50 23.46
C ALA A 253 1.29 -32.05 21.99
N ASP A 254 2.47 -31.96 21.37
CA ASP A 254 2.60 -31.59 19.95
C ASP A 254 2.00 -32.63 19.04
N LEU A 255 2.18 -33.91 19.37
CA LEU A 255 1.55 -34.99 18.63
C LEU A 255 0.02 -34.90 18.66
N ASP A 256 -0.56 -34.49 19.78
CA ASP A 256 -2.01 -34.34 19.90
C ASP A 256 -2.52 -33.15 19.06
N ILE A 257 -1.73 -32.07 18.94
CA ILE A 257 -2.01 -30.97 18.01
C ILE A 257 -1.95 -31.47 16.56
N TRP A 258 -0.87 -32.19 16.18
CA TRP A 258 -0.74 -32.74 14.83
C TRP A 258 -1.88 -33.70 14.47
N LYS A 259 -2.29 -34.59 15.38
CA LYS A 259 -3.42 -35.51 15.14
C LYS A 259 -4.74 -34.76 14.86
N ALA A 260 -4.94 -33.63 15.52
CA ALA A 260 -6.14 -32.81 15.30
C ALA A 260 -6.10 -32.09 13.94
N ALA A 261 -4.90 -31.77 13.46
CA ALA A 261 -4.66 -31.11 12.19
C ALA A 261 -4.46 -32.07 11.00
N TYR A 262 -4.25 -33.38 11.23
CA TYR A 262 -3.91 -34.32 10.16
C TYR A 262 -4.93 -34.29 8.99
N GLY A 263 -4.41 -34.04 7.78
CA GLY A 263 -5.20 -33.87 6.55
C GLY A 263 -5.73 -32.44 6.35
N PHE A 264 -5.30 -31.48 7.16
CA PHE A 264 -5.45 -30.06 6.88
C PHE A 264 -4.61 -29.67 5.66
N ASP A 265 -5.14 -28.77 4.84
CA ASP A 265 -4.52 -28.26 3.62
C ASP A 265 -5.11 -26.86 3.37
N ASN A 266 -4.26 -25.85 3.23
CA ASN A 266 -4.65 -24.46 3.00
C ASN A 266 -5.47 -24.26 1.73
N ASP A 267 -5.17 -24.99 0.65
CA ASP A 267 -5.87 -24.88 -0.63
C ASP A 267 -7.31 -25.38 -0.55
N THR A 268 -7.61 -26.27 0.40
CA THR A 268 -8.95 -26.85 0.61
C THR A 268 -9.62 -26.38 1.89
N ALA A 269 -8.97 -25.52 2.67
CA ALA A 269 -9.47 -25.00 3.92
C ALA A 269 -10.78 -24.22 3.71
N THR A 270 -11.73 -24.43 4.62
CA THR A 270 -12.94 -23.60 4.67
C THR A 270 -12.66 -22.27 5.35
N PHE A 271 -13.47 -21.24 5.05
CA PHE A 271 -13.34 -19.93 5.70
C PHE A 271 -13.44 -19.99 7.25
N GLY A 272 -14.26 -20.88 7.82
CA GLY A 272 -14.58 -20.89 9.26
C GLY A 272 -13.61 -21.65 10.17
N ALA A 273 -12.47 -22.13 9.67
CA ALA A 273 -11.56 -22.99 10.41
C ALA A 273 -10.11 -22.51 10.30
N ASN A 274 -9.29 -22.81 11.31
CA ASN A 274 -7.82 -22.68 11.24
C ASN A 274 -7.33 -21.27 10.86
N TYR A 275 -7.89 -20.25 11.50
CA TYR A 275 -7.38 -18.89 11.47
C TYR A 275 -5.92 -18.88 11.91
N PHE A 276 -5.06 -18.24 11.14
CA PHE A 276 -3.64 -18.21 11.41
C PHE A 276 -3.07 -16.81 11.19
N ALA A 277 -2.20 -16.40 12.11
CA ALA A 277 -1.43 -15.18 12.03
C ALA A 277 0.05 -15.56 12.04
N PRO A 278 0.83 -15.22 11.00
CA PRO A 278 2.25 -15.56 10.92
C PRO A 278 3.11 -14.68 11.84
N GLN A 279 3.05 -14.90 13.15
CA GLN A 279 3.69 -14.06 14.17
C GLN A 279 5.17 -14.40 14.42
N THR A 280 5.67 -15.53 13.92
CA THR A 280 7.02 -16.01 14.17
C THR A 280 7.89 -15.87 12.91
N PRO A 281 8.72 -14.82 12.80
CA PRO A 281 9.52 -14.60 11.60
C PRO A 281 10.51 -15.73 11.36
N GLY A 282 10.61 -16.17 10.10
CA GLY A 282 11.49 -17.27 9.67
C GLY A 282 11.02 -18.66 10.08
N VAL A 283 9.85 -18.75 10.72
CA VAL A 283 9.18 -20.00 11.09
C VAL A 283 7.80 -20.06 10.45
N ASP A 284 7.08 -18.95 10.46
CA ASP A 284 5.83 -18.76 9.75
C ASP A 284 6.13 -18.16 8.38
N ASP A 285 5.63 -18.81 7.32
CA ASP A 285 5.80 -18.41 5.93
C ASP A 285 4.42 -18.06 5.34
N SER A 286 4.18 -16.77 5.11
CA SER A 286 2.93 -16.25 4.58
C SER A 286 2.63 -16.72 3.15
N GLU A 287 3.63 -17.15 2.38
CA GLU A 287 3.43 -17.63 1.01
C GLU A 287 2.65 -18.94 0.96
N VAL A 288 2.82 -19.80 1.96
CA VAL A 288 2.12 -21.09 2.04
C VAL A 288 0.82 -21.01 2.83
N LEU A 289 0.54 -19.90 3.53
CA LEU A 289 -0.65 -19.70 4.35
C LEU A 289 -1.88 -19.19 3.57
N LEU A 290 -1.81 -19.13 2.24
CA LEU A 290 -2.87 -18.60 1.39
C LEU A 290 -4.09 -19.53 1.36
N GLY A 291 -5.10 -19.17 2.15
CA GLY A 291 -6.38 -19.88 2.20
C GLY A 291 -7.34 -19.52 1.04
N PRO A 292 -8.65 -19.80 1.20
CA PRO A 292 -9.64 -19.62 0.15
C PRO A 292 -9.79 -18.15 -0.30
N ALA A 293 -10.05 -17.97 -1.59
CA ALA A 293 -10.30 -16.65 -2.17
C ALA A 293 -11.68 -16.11 -1.76
N LEU A 294 -11.70 -14.86 -1.30
CA LEU A 294 -12.89 -14.10 -0.99
C LEU A 294 -13.67 -13.84 -2.29
N PRO A 295 -14.98 -14.13 -2.32
CA PRO A 295 -15.77 -14.00 -3.54
C PRO A 295 -15.97 -12.53 -3.91
N GLN A 296 -15.94 -12.24 -5.21
CA GLN A 296 -16.26 -10.92 -5.77
C GLN A 296 -15.38 -9.76 -5.25
N LEU A 297 -14.15 -10.08 -4.83
CA LEU A 297 -13.09 -9.11 -4.66
C LEU A 297 -12.00 -9.37 -5.70
N ASN A 298 -11.51 -8.30 -6.29
CA ASN A 298 -10.32 -8.30 -7.12
C ASN A 298 -9.08 -8.01 -6.26
N GLN A 299 -7.91 -8.31 -6.82
CA GLN A 299 -6.65 -7.93 -6.19
C GLN A 299 -6.58 -6.41 -6.02
N GLY A 300 -6.12 -5.95 -4.86
CA GLY A 300 -6.05 -4.53 -4.52
C GLY A 300 -7.29 -3.99 -3.81
N GLU A 301 -8.48 -4.56 -4.04
CA GLU A 301 -9.72 -4.08 -3.43
C GLU A 301 -9.70 -4.28 -1.91
N LEU A 302 -10.14 -3.26 -1.17
CA LEU A 302 -10.26 -3.34 0.28
C LEU A 302 -11.51 -4.09 0.71
N ILE A 303 -11.37 -4.84 1.80
CA ILE A 303 -12.48 -5.37 2.57
C ILE A 303 -12.99 -4.24 3.48
N ASP A 304 -14.24 -3.83 3.28
CA ASP A 304 -14.92 -2.83 4.10
C ASP A 304 -16.31 -3.32 4.53
N LYS A 305 -17.09 -2.50 5.25
CA LYS A 305 -18.44 -2.89 5.68
C LYS A 305 -19.37 -3.14 4.49
N THR A 306 -19.19 -2.46 3.37
CA THR A 306 -20.01 -2.65 2.16
C THR A 306 -19.79 -4.04 1.59
N TYR A 307 -18.54 -4.47 1.49
CA TYR A 307 -18.20 -5.84 1.13
C TYR A 307 -18.77 -6.84 2.12
N ALA A 308 -18.57 -6.61 3.43
CA ALA A 308 -19.02 -7.52 4.48
C ALA A 308 -20.54 -7.74 4.44
N PHE A 309 -21.35 -6.69 4.25
CA PHE A 309 -22.81 -6.81 4.10
C PHE A 309 -23.26 -7.31 2.72
N GLY A 310 -22.39 -7.21 1.71
CA GLY A 310 -22.64 -7.64 0.34
C GLY A 310 -22.15 -9.08 0.10
N PRO A 311 -21.14 -9.29 -0.77
CA PRO A 311 -20.60 -10.63 -1.04
C PRO A 311 -20.04 -11.36 0.19
N GLY A 312 -19.63 -10.62 1.23
CA GLY A 312 -19.15 -11.16 2.50
C GLY A 312 -20.24 -11.81 3.37
N GLY A 313 -21.53 -11.59 3.07
CA GLY A 313 -22.66 -12.33 3.65
C GLY A 313 -23.14 -11.91 5.04
N ALA A 314 -22.52 -10.91 5.68
CA ALA A 314 -22.98 -10.40 6.98
C ALA A 314 -24.40 -9.82 6.86
N THR A 315 -25.24 -10.10 7.84
CA THR A 315 -26.66 -9.66 7.86
C THR A 315 -26.97 -8.66 8.98
N ASP A 316 -26.04 -8.49 9.91
CA ASP A 316 -26.09 -7.52 10.99
C ASP A 316 -24.68 -7.07 11.38
N ASN A 317 -24.60 -6.08 12.27
CA ASN A 317 -23.31 -5.57 12.76
C ASN A 317 -22.57 -6.61 13.62
N ALA A 318 -23.22 -7.68 14.10
CA ALA A 318 -22.56 -8.72 14.89
C ALA A 318 -21.88 -9.79 14.01
N GLY A 319 -21.87 -9.60 12.69
CA GLY A 319 -21.27 -10.54 11.73
C GLY A 319 -22.12 -11.78 11.46
N THR A 320 -23.38 -11.82 11.88
CA THR A 320 -24.25 -12.97 11.61
C THR A 320 -24.32 -13.24 10.11
N GLY A 321 -23.91 -14.44 9.68
CA GLY A 321 -23.93 -14.84 8.27
C GLY A 321 -22.67 -14.49 7.48
N ALA A 322 -21.72 -13.77 8.06
CA ALA A 322 -20.43 -13.51 7.42
C ALA A 322 -19.74 -14.83 7.03
N ILE A 323 -19.17 -14.88 5.83
CA ILE A 323 -18.49 -16.08 5.32
C ILE A 323 -17.26 -16.44 6.14
N THR A 324 -16.63 -15.43 6.75
CA THR A 324 -15.50 -15.58 7.66
C THR A 324 -15.58 -14.53 8.77
N ARG A 325 -14.98 -14.83 9.91
CA ARG A 325 -15.10 -14.01 11.13
C ARG A 325 -14.30 -12.73 11.09
N GLU A 326 -13.18 -12.69 10.37
CA GLU A 326 -12.37 -11.50 10.16
C GLU A 326 -13.21 -10.33 9.59
N LEU A 327 -14.31 -10.62 8.89
CA LEU A 327 -15.23 -9.59 8.37
C LEU A 327 -15.99 -8.84 9.47
N GLU A 328 -16.10 -9.39 10.68
CA GLU A 328 -16.66 -8.67 11.84
C GLU A 328 -15.86 -7.38 12.10
N PHE A 329 -14.55 -7.40 11.85
CA PHE A 329 -13.64 -6.29 12.11
C PHE A 329 -14.01 -5.01 11.37
N VAL A 330 -14.52 -5.11 10.14
CA VAL A 330 -14.84 -3.92 9.32
C VAL A 330 -16.24 -3.38 9.61
N LEU A 331 -17.08 -4.13 10.34
CA LEU A 331 -18.45 -3.73 10.63
C LEU A 331 -18.51 -2.57 11.64
N PRO A 332 -19.66 -1.88 11.76
CA PRO A 332 -19.85 -0.88 12.79
C PRO A 332 -19.89 -1.51 14.19
N PRO A 333 -19.47 -0.78 15.24
CA PRO A 333 -19.64 -1.21 16.63
C PRO A 333 -21.06 -1.69 16.92
N ILE A 334 -21.15 -2.78 17.66
CA ILE A 334 -22.38 -3.21 18.31
C ILE A 334 -22.47 -2.54 19.69
N ALA A 335 -23.66 -2.54 20.28
CA ALA A 335 -23.85 -1.98 21.62
C ALA A 335 -23.25 -2.91 22.70
N ASP A 336 -21.93 -2.99 22.75
CA ASP A 336 -21.14 -3.65 23.79
C ASP A 336 -20.16 -2.64 24.43
N THR A 337 -19.83 -2.85 25.70
CA THR A 337 -18.93 -1.91 26.39
C THR A 337 -17.50 -2.16 25.92
N GLY A 338 -16.90 -1.16 25.28
CA GLY A 338 -15.49 -1.20 24.88
C GLY A 338 -15.17 -2.01 23.63
N ASN A 339 -16.16 -2.28 22.77
CA ASN A 339 -15.95 -2.85 21.42
C ASN A 339 -15.11 -4.15 21.45
N SER A 340 -15.64 -5.17 22.12
CA SER A 340 -14.91 -6.41 22.41
C SER A 340 -14.56 -7.21 21.15
N ALA A 341 -15.37 -7.10 20.10
CA ALA A 341 -15.13 -7.71 18.79
C ALA A 341 -14.19 -6.88 17.90
N SER A 342 -13.63 -5.78 18.42
CA SER A 342 -12.69 -4.92 17.68
C SER A 342 -13.28 -4.36 16.36
N HIS A 343 -14.59 -4.11 16.28
CA HIS A 343 -15.22 -3.51 15.11
C HIS A 343 -14.62 -2.13 14.81
N ARG A 344 -14.46 -1.77 13.54
CA ARG A 344 -13.74 -0.56 13.11
C ARG A 344 -14.57 0.39 12.24
N ASN A 345 -15.82 0.02 11.90
CA ASN A 345 -16.73 0.80 11.06
C ASN A 345 -16.07 1.31 9.76
N MET A 346 -15.42 0.41 9.03
CA MET A 346 -14.65 0.78 7.85
C MET A 346 -15.54 0.92 6.61
N GLU A 347 -15.30 1.95 5.81
CA GLU A 347 -15.97 2.19 4.55
C GLU A 347 -15.01 2.85 3.57
N ASN A 348 -14.85 2.27 2.39
CA ASN A 348 -13.90 2.77 1.41
C ASN A 348 -14.49 3.98 0.67
N ILE A 349 -14.48 5.13 1.34
CA ILE A 349 -15.09 6.38 0.87
C ILE A 349 -14.31 7.07 -0.26
N VAL A 350 -13.07 6.64 -0.52
CA VAL A 350 -12.20 7.20 -1.58
C VAL A 350 -11.79 6.18 -2.62
N ASP A 351 -12.48 5.04 -2.68
CA ASP A 351 -12.21 3.99 -3.68
C ASP A 351 -10.71 3.60 -3.72
N LEU A 352 -10.07 3.49 -2.54
CA LEU A 352 -8.66 3.11 -2.42
C LEU A 352 -8.46 1.64 -2.80
N GLU A 353 -7.43 1.36 -3.58
CA GLU A 353 -6.85 0.03 -3.70
C GLU A 353 -5.51 -0.01 -2.96
N LEU A 354 -5.15 -1.15 -2.36
CA LEU A 354 -3.96 -1.31 -1.52
C LEU A 354 -3.26 -2.64 -1.81
N ALA A 355 -1.96 -2.73 -1.64
CA ALA A 355 -1.21 -3.96 -1.48
C ALA A 355 0.00 -3.73 -0.58
N ILE A 356 0.41 -4.77 0.15
CA ILE A 356 1.66 -4.77 0.92
C ILE A 356 2.46 -6.02 0.53
N ASP A 357 3.71 -5.82 0.16
CA ASP A 357 4.71 -6.87 -0.03
C ASP A 357 6.03 -6.50 0.69
N ASN A 358 6.20 -7.02 1.91
CA ASN A 358 7.41 -6.87 2.70
C ASN A 358 8.52 -7.88 2.34
N SER A 359 8.48 -8.51 1.17
CA SER A 359 9.51 -9.51 0.79
C SER A 359 10.89 -8.92 0.49
N ASN A 360 11.07 -7.60 0.61
CA ASN A 360 12.36 -6.96 0.49
C ASN A 360 13.31 -7.39 1.61
N THR A 361 14.54 -7.72 1.23
CA THR A 361 15.68 -8.04 2.13
C THR A 361 16.94 -7.26 1.76
N ALA A 362 16.82 -6.35 0.79
CA ALA A 362 17.82 -5.35 0.45
C ALA A 362 17.35 -4.01 1.01
N GLY A 363 17.86 -2.89 0.48
CA GLY A 363 17.44 -1.57 0.93
C GLY A 363 18.52 -0.84 1.69
N VAL A 364 18.12 0.13 2.51
CA VAL A 364 19.04 0.92 3.32
C VAL A 364 19.62 0.13 4.48
N SER A 365 20.74 0.58 5.05
CA SER A 365 21.32 -0.12 6.19
C SER A 365 20.65 0.30 7.49
N GLY A 366 20.40 -0.65 8.39
CA GLY A 366 20.05 -0.37 9.79
C GLY A 366 21.21 0.13 10.68
N ALA A 367 22.41 0.35 10.12
CA ALA A 367 23.61 0.66 10.90
C ALA A 367 23.98 2.15 10.90
N ALA A 368 24.47 2.63 12.04
CA ALA A 368 25.08 3.95 12.17
C ALA A 368 26.38 4.08 11.34
N PRO A 369 26.82 5.31 10.98
CA PRO A 369 26.18 6.60 11.25
C PRO A 369 24.97 6.86 10.35
N TYR A 370 24.01 7.63 10.85
CA TYR A 370 22.78 7.98 10.13
C TYR A 370 22.89 9.30 9.35
N THR A 371 23.99 10.02 9.59
CA THR A 371 24.31 11.29 8.93
C THR A 371 25.08 11.13 7.63
N ASP A 372 25.48 9.90 7.31
CA ASP A 372 26.17 9.57 6.06
C ASP A 372 25.17 8.90 5.10
N PRO A 373 25.34 9.07 3.78
CA PRO A 373 24.55 8.32 2.81
C PRO A 373 24.64 6.82 3.05
N THR A 374 23.50 6.14 2.90
CA THR A 374 23.35 4.71 3.04
C THR A 374 24.32 3.96 2.14
N THR A 375 24.88 2.88 2.69
CA THR A 375 25.73 1.94 1.93
C THR A 375 24.94 0.73 1.42
N GLY A 376 23.64 0.71 1.70
CA GLY A 376 22.70 -0.28 1.19
C GLY A 376 22.44 -0.13 -0.31
N ASP A 377 21.42 -0.85 -0.79
CA ASP A 377 21.07 -0.93 -2.21
C ASP A 377 19.60 -0.55 -2.49
N PRO A 378 19.13 0.61 -1.99
CA PRO A 378 17.72 1.01 -2.10
C PRO A 378 17.26 1.10 -3.57
N GLN A 379 18.14 1.46 -4.50
CA GLN A 379 17.82 1.53 -5.94
C GLN A 379 17.33 0.22 -6.58
N ASN A 380 17.55 -0.93 -5.95
CA ASN A 380 17.12 -2.24 -6.45
C ASN A 380 15.89 -2.79 -5.73
N VAL A 381 15.36 -2.06 -4.74
CA VAL A 381 14.17 -2.47 -4.00
C VAL A 381 12.91 -2.07 -4.77
N VAL A 382 12.07 -3.06 -5.05
CA VAL A 382 10.88 -2.89 -5.90
C VAL A 382 9.61 -3.42 -5.25
N THR A 383 9.65 -3.89 -4.01
CA THR A 383 8.45 -4.33 -3.28
C THR A 383 8.19 -3.41 -2.10
N GLY A 384 6.93 -3.28 -1.67
CA GLY A 384 6.57 -2.50 -0.49
C GLY A 384 5.07 -2.22 -0.39
N VAL A 385 4.71 -1.02 0.04
CA VAL A 385 3.31 -0.58 0.15
C VAL A 385 2.89 0.10 -1.15
N GLU A 386 1.92 -0.50 -1.86
CA GLU A 386 1.36 0.01 -3.09
C GLU A 386 -0.09 0.43 -2.90
N PHE A 387 -0.51 1.53 -3.50
CA PHE A 387 -1.91 1.93 -3.49
C PHE A 387 -2.31 2.65 -4.77
N SER A 388 -3.61 2.66 -5.04
CA SER A 388 -4.22 3.52 -6.04
C SER A 388 -5.40 4.31 -5.47
N ILE A 389 -5.55 5.55 -5.92
CA ILE A 389 -6.65 6.44 -5.55
C ILE A 389 -7.13 7.21 -6.79
N PRO A 390 -8.44 7.35 -7.04
CA PRO A 390 -8.92 8.20 -8.13
C PRO A 390 -8.50 9.64 -7.93
N LEU A 391 -8.16 10.32 -9.03
CA LEU A 391 -7.90 11.76 -9.00
C LEU A 391 -9.12 12.56 -8.55
N SER A 392 -10.34 12.03 -8.73
CA SER A 392 -11.58 12.65 -8.25
C SER A 392 -11.63 12.80 -6.73
N GLU A 393 -11.05 11.85 -6.00
CA GLU A 393 -11.07 11.82 -4.54
C GLU A 393 -10.03 12.76 -3.91
N ILE A 394 -9.00 13.11 -4.69
CA ILE A 394 -7.94 14.04 -4.28
C ILE A 394 -8.03 15.42 -4.97
N GLY A 395 -9.25 15.81 -5.35
CA GLY A 395 -9.54 17.18 -5.80
C GLY A 395 -9.38 17.44 -7.30
N ASN A 396 -9.24 16.41 -8.13
CA ASN A 396 -8.98 16.50 -9.58
C ASN A 396 -7.81 17.44 -9.92
N PRO A 397 -6.59 17.18 -9.41
CA PRO A 397 -5.45 18.05 -9.65
C PRO A 397 -5.21 18.24 -11.15
N THR A 398 -4.93 19.48 -11.53
CA THR A 398 -4.60 19.86 -12.92
C THR A 398 -3.13 20.24 -13.09
N GLY A 399 -2.42 20.43 -11.97
CA GLY A 399 -0.97 20.63 -11.90
C GLY A 399 -0.29 19.46 -11.19
N PRO A 400 1.06 19.48 -11.06
CA PRO A 400 1.79 18.41 -10.39
C PRO A 400 1.26 18.13 -8.98
N ILE A 401 1.23 16.84 -8.61
CA ILE A 401 0.89 16.41 -7.25
C ILE A 401 2.20 16.30 -6.49
N LYS A 402 2.27 16.82 -5.28
CA LYS A 402 3.39 16.51 -4.38
C LYS A 402 2.94 15.49 -3.35
N LEU A 403 3.82 14.53 -3.08
CA LEU A 403 3.60 13.47 -2.11
C LEU A 403 4.73 13.46 -1.10
N LEU A 404 4.40 13.75 0.15
CA LEU A 404 5.27 13.47 1.28
C LEU A 404 4.90 12.08 1.81
N ALA A 405 5.89 11.21 1.94
CA ALA A 405 5.74 9.88 2.51
C ALA A 405 6.78 9.69 3.61
N PHE A 406 6.40 9.24 4.80
CA PHE A 406 7.34 8.92 5.86
C PHE A 406 6.82 7.85 6.81
N VAL A 407 7.74 7.19 7.52
CA VAL A 407 7.39 6.23 8.55
C VAL A 407 7.29 6.90 9.91
N ASN A 408 6.31 6.51 10.73
CA ASN A 408 6.30 6.83 12.15
C ASN A 408 5.86 5.64 13.01
N GLY A 409 5.98 5.77 14.33
CA GLY A 409 5.53 4.74 15.27
C GLY A 409 4.00 4.66 15.37
N GLY A 410 3.45 3.53 15.81
CA GLY A 410 2.00 3.29 15.83
C GLY A 410 1.13 4.25 16.64
N GLY A 411 1.74 5.13 17.44
CA GLY A 411 1.06 6.23 18.15
C GLY A 411 0.91 7.53 17.33
N HIS A 412 1.45 7.58 16.11
CA HIS A 412 1.58 8.76 15.24
C HIS A 412 2.41 9.94 15.81
N ASP A 413 3.14 9.72 16.91
CA ASP A 413 3.80 10.77 17.71
C ASP A 413 5.32 10.55 17.87
N TYR A 414 5.89 9.78 16.94
CA TYR A 414 7.33 9.56 16.86
C TYR A 414 7.74 9.33 15.40
N ALA A 415 8.26 10.37 14.74
CA ALA A 415 8.71 10.28 13.37
C ALA A 415 10.06 9.51 13.27
N SER A 416 10.13 8.63 12.28
CA SER A 416 11.37 7.95 11.88
C SER A 416 12.35 8.92 11.24
N ASN A 417 13.47 8.40 10.74
CA ASN A 417 14.30 9.07 9.76
C ASN A 417 14.02 8.66 8.30
N GLN A 418 12.95 7.92 8.07
CA GLN A 418 12.58 7.36 6.78
C GLN A 418 11.53 8.26 6.13
N PHE A 419 12.00 9.23 5.36
CA PHE A 419 11.20 10.15 4.55
C PHE A 419 11.53 9.95 3.06
N ALA A 420 10.53 10.14 2.21
CA ALA A 420 10.70 10.24 0.77
C ALA A 420 11.43 11.54 0.35
N GLY A 421 11.60 11.72 -0.96
CA GLY A 421 12.29 12.89 -1.51
C GLY A 421 13.81 12.76 -1.39
N THR A 422 14.47 13.78 -0.84
CA THR A 422 15.93 13.81 -0.72
C THR A 422 16.46 12.98 0.46
N GLY A 423 15.57 12.49 1.34
CA GLY A 423 15.94 11.93 2.64
C GLY A 423 16.41 13.04 3.61
N ILE A 424 16.68 12.67 4.86
CA ILE A 424 17.03 13.65 5.91
C ILE A 424 18.48 13.55 6.41
N LEU A 425 19.18 12.46 6.11
CA LEU A 425 20.56 12.19 6.57
C LEU A 425 20.76 12.54 8.05
N ASP A 426 19.87 12.03 8.89
CA ASP A 426 19.94 12.12 10.34
C ASP A 426 19.34 10.87 11.00
N GLY A 427 19.47 10.75 12.31
CA GLY A 427 18.74 9.77 13.11
C GLY A 427 17.24 10.04 13.15
N ASN A 428 16.49 9.16 13.84
CA ASN A 428 15.06 9.34 14.04
C ASN A 428 14.77 10.73 14.58
N LEU A 429 13.72 11.36 14.05
CA LEU A 429 13.34 12.71 14.46
C LEU A 429 12.57 12.71 15.78
N GLY A 430 11.87 11.61 16.09
CA GLY A 430 10.99 11.55 17.25
C GLY A 430 9.85 12.56 17.14
N GLY A 431 9.48 13.17 18.26
CA GLY A 431 8.53 14.28 18.31
C GLY A 431 9.19 15.65 18.44
N ASP A 432 10.45 15.70 18.90
CA ASP A 432 11.21 16.93 19.11
C ASP A 432 12.14 17.33 17.94
N GLY A 433 12.24 16.51 16.89
CA GLY A 433 13.15 16.71 15.77
C GLY A 433 14.58 16.21 16.01
N PHE A 434 14.88 15.67 17.20
CA PHE A 434 16.20 15.22 17.63
C PHE A 434 16.20 13.81 18.24
N GLY A 435 15.14 13.04 17.97
CA GLY A 435 14.99 11.64 18.38
C GLY A 435 14.30 11.42 19.74
N GLY A 436 13.88 12.50 20.40
CA GLY A 436 13.12 12.45 21.66
C GLY A 436 11.61 12.33 21.42
N HIS A 437 10.93 11.54 22.24
CA HIS A 437 9.47 11.41 22.20
C HIS A 437 8.80 12.49 23.06
N THR A 438 7.89 13.27 22.46
CA THR A 438 7.16 14.36 23.14
C THR A 438 5.65 14.12 23.27
N GLY A 439 5.14 13.07 22.63
CA GLY A 439 3.70 12.76 22.58
C GLY A 439 2.96 13.46 21.43
N ASP A 440 3.67 14.25 20.64
CA ASP A 440 3.25 14.85 19.36
C ASP A 440 4.45 15.01 18.40
N LEU A 441 4.28 15.74 17.28
CA LEU A 441 5.36 16.03 16.33
C LEU A 441 5.72 17.53 16.28
N ALA A 442 5.50 18.28 17.37
CA ALA A 442 5.60 19.73 17.34
C ALA A 442 7.02 20.28 17.18
N GLY A 443 8.05 19.46 17.44
CA GLY A 443 9.45 19.80 17.16
C GLY A 443 9.92 19.41 15.76
N VAL A 444 9.09 18.77 14.94
CA VAL A 444 9.47 18.26 13.63
C VAL A 444 9.14 19.29 12.54
N ASN A 445 10.18 19.90 11.96
CA ASN A 445 10.06 20.88 10.89
C ASN A 445 10.95 20.50 9.70
N MET A 446 10.34 20.20 8.55
CA MET A 446 11.06 19.74 7.36
C MET A 446 12.02 20.80 6.80
N ASN A 447 11.75 22.09 7.06
CA ASN A 447 12.65 23.18 6.64
C ASN A 447 14.02 23.19 7.34
N ASP A 448 14.21 22.35 8.36
CA ASP A 448 15.50 22.17 9.05
C ASP A 448 16.42 21.18 8.30
N PHE A 449 15.89 20.42 7.33
CA PHE A 449 16.62 19.44 6.52
C PHE A 449 16.89 19.96 5.11
N ALA A 450 17.89 19.35 4.45
CA ALA A 450 18.30 19.78 3.12
C ALA A 450 17.49 19.08 2.02
N GLY A 451 17.05 19.86 1.02
CA GLY A 451 16.22 19.34 -0.06
C GLY A 451 14.78 19.13 0.37
N ASP A 452 13.93 18.71 -0.56
CA ASP A 452 12.51 18.47 -0.29
C ASP A 452 12.32 17.05 0.27
N GLN A 453 11.50 16.89 1.31
CA GLN A 453 11.06 15.59 1.88
C GLN A 453 9.74 15.10 1.22
N PHE A 454 9.48 15.58 0.01
CA PHE A 454 8.38 15.13 -0.84
C PHE A 454 8.89 14.83 -2.25
N VAL A 455 8.15 13.99 -2.97
CA VAL A 455 8.33 13.79 -4.42
C VAL A 455 7.31 14.60 -5.20
N THR A 456 7.65 14.98 -6.43
CA THR A 456 6.72 15.65 -7.35
C THR A 456 6.31 14.69 -8.46
N ILE A 457 5.02 14.39 -8.52
CA ILE A 457 4.41 13.52 -9.52
C ILE A 457 3.92 14.41 -10.67
N PRO A 458 4.50 14.31 -11.87
CA PRO A 458 4.09 15.14 -12.98
C PRO A 458 2.72 14.70 -13.49
N ILE A 459 1.75 15.60 -13.45
CA ILE A 459 0.55 15.45 -14.27
C ILE A 459 0.96 15.87 -15.68
N ALA A 460 0.89 14.93 -16.62
CA ALA A 460 1.00 15.29 -18.03
C ALA A 460 -0.05 16.37 -18.26
N ALA A 461 0.39 17.59 -18.54
CA ALA A 461 -0.53 18.65 -18.92
C ALA A 461 -1.43 18.03 -20.00
N THR A 462 -2.73 18.24 -19.90
CA THR A 462 -3.66 18.04 -21.01
C THR A 462 -3.32 19.09 -22.07
N GLY A 463 -2.10 19.00 -22.60
CA GLY A 463 -1.58 19.79 -23.68
C GLY A 463 -2.40 19.37 -24.86
N ALA A 464 -3.23 20.32 -25.30
CA ALA A 464 -3.48 20.61 -26.70
C ALA A 464 -2.99 19.47 -27.58
N VAL A 465 -3.93 18.63 -28.02
CA VAL A 465 -3.74 17.81 -29.22
C VAL A 465 -2.99 18.73 -30.17
N ALA A 466 -1.70 18.46 -30.40
CA ALA A 466 -0.90 19.28 -31.29
C ALA A 466 -1.72 19.32 -32.55
N ALA A 467 -2.30 20.49 -32.86
CA ALA A 467 -3.34 20.59 -33.86
C ALA A 467 -2.77 19.89 -35.08
N VAL A 468 -3.31 18.71 -35.39
CA VAL A 468 -2.95 17.99 -36.60
C VAL A 468 -3.19 19.05 -37.66
N PRO A 469 -2.17 19.49 -38.42
CA PRO A 469 -2.42 20.45 -39.47
C PRO A 469 -3.49 19.80 -40.33
N GLU A 470 -4.68 20.40 -40.39
CA GLU A 470 -5.73 19.84 -41.23
C GLU A 470 -5.13 19.65 -42.62
N PRO A 471 -5.40 18.52 -43.31
CA PRO A 471 -4.83 18.24 -44.63
C PRO A 471 -5.16 19.31 -45.68
N ALA A 472 -5.96 20.32 -45.35
CA ALA A 472 -6.19 21.52 -46.16
C ALA A 472 -5.04 22.55 -46.16
N ALA A 473 -4.10 22.53 -45.21
CA ALA A 473 -3.00 23.50 -45.16
C ALA A 473 -1.80 23.17 -46.08
N LEU A 474 -1.81 22.01 -46.76
CA LEU A 474 -0.75 21.59 -47.69
C LEU A 474 -1.21 21.61 -49.16
N VAL A 475 -1.94 22.64 -49.61
CA VAL A 475 -2.33 22.80 -51.03
C VAL A 475 -2.05 24.20 -51.61
N LEU A 476 -1.13 24.98 -51.04
CA LEU A 476 -0.70 26.23 -51.70
C LEU A 476 0.82 26.36 -51.73
N GLY A 477 1.47 25.49 -52.52
CA GLY A 477 2.94 25.53 -52.67
C GLY A 477 3.50 25.07 -54.02
N VAL A 478 2.70 24.63 -54.99
CA VAL A 478 3.22 24.23 -56.32
C VAL A 478 2.23 24.58 -57.43
N ALA A 479 2.15 25.86 -57.78
CA ALA A 479 1.59 26.31 -59.07
C ALA A 479 2.38 27.52 -59.55
N GLY A 480 3.63 27.29 -59.93
CA GLY A 480 4.46 28.32 -60.54
C GLY A 480 5.80 27.74 -60.91
N LEU A 481 5.90 27.23 -62.15
CA LEU A 481 7.10 27.25 -63.00
C LEU A 481 6.75 26.56 -64.33
N LEU A 482 6.16 27.32 -65.25
CA LEU A 482 6.13 27.03 -66.68
C LEU A 482 7.57 27.11 -67.23
N PRO A 483 8.07 26.15 -68.03
CA PRO A 483 9.30 26.36 -68.77
C PRO A 483 9.00 27.14 -70.05
N VAL A 484 9.54 28.36 -70.13
CA VAL A 484 9.68 29.14 -71.37
C VAL A 484 10.74 28.47 -72.23
N ALA A 485 10.32 27.72 -73.25
CA ALA A 485 11.20 27.25 -74.32
C ALA A 485 11.17 28.24 -75.49
N MET A 486 12.13 29.16 -75.52
CA MET A 486 12.48 29.95 -76.70
C MET A 486 13.98 29.88 -76.96
N ARG A 487 14.38 29.20 -78.04
CA ARG A 487 15.28 29.71 -79.10
C ARG A 487 15.58 28.64 -80.15
N ARG A 488 15.18 28.92 -81.40
CA ARG A 488 16.02 29.14 -82.63
C ARG A 488 16.63 27.86 -83.22
N ARG A 489 16.71 27.62 -84.54
CA ARG A 489 16.24 28.24 -85.81
C ARG A 489 16.82 27.33 -86.92
N ARG A 490 16.04 27.00 -87.97
CA ARG A 490 16.45 26.65 -89.36
C ARG A 490 17.33 25.36 -89.51
N ALA A 491 17.39 24.62 -90.61
CA ALA A 491 17.10 24.82 -92.03
C ALA A 491 16.85 23.46 -92.73
N ALA A 492 16.39 23.56 -94.00
CA ALA A 492 16.19 22.52 -95.02
C ALA A 492 14.88 21.73 -94.93
#